data_AF-A0A1I3RHW3-F1
#
_entry.id   AF-A0A1I3RHW3-F1
#
_cell.length_a   1.000
_cell.length_b   1.000
_cell.length_c   1.000
_cell.angle_alpha   90.00
_cell.angle_beta   90.00
_cell.angle_gamma   90.00
#
_symmetry.space_group_name_H-M   'P 1'
#
loop_
_entity.id
_entity.type
_entity.pdbx_description
1 polymer ?
#
loop_
_entity_poly.entity_id
_entity_poly.type
_entity_poly.pdbx_seq_one_letter_code
_entity_poly.pdbx_strand_id
1 'polypeptide(L)' 'MSSLLFALMRENPIPGLAVASLNVVVALCLVALSLLLGITIAMMAWAHSLSERRPSPVRLKRRTIA' A
#
# COMPACT_ATOMS: atom_id res chain seq x y z
N MET A 1 -14.02 -46.16 2.82
CA MET A 1 -15.17 -45.27 2.57
C MET A 1 -14.71 -43.80 2.50
N SER A 2 -13.86 -43.47 1.52
CA SER A 2 -13.21 -42.15 1.38
C SER A 2 -13.33 -41.56 -0.03
N SER A 3 -13.90 -42.31 -0.97
CA SER A 3 -14.11 -41.90 -2.36
C SER A 3 -15.31 -40.96 -2.55
N LEU A 4 -16.26 -40.94 -1.62
CA LEU A 4 -17.44 -40.06 -1.69
C LEU A 4 -17.07 -38.58 -1.50
N LEU A 5 -16.16 -38.25 -0.57
CA LEU A 5 -15.68 -36.88 -0.38
C LEU A 5 -14.88 -36.38 -1.58
N PHE A 6 -14.07 -37.26 -2.19
CA PHE A 6 -13.27 -36.92 -3.36
C PHE A 6 -14.14 -36.77 -4.63
N ALA A 7 -15.22 -37.55 -4.77
CA ALA A 7 -16.22 -37.39 -5.82
C ALA A 7 -17.01 -36.06 -5.64
N LEU A 8 -17.49 -35.79 -4.42
CA LEU A 8 -18.20 -34.55 -4.09
C LEU A 8 -17.34 -33.29 -4.35
N MET A 9 -16.04 -33.37 -4.07
CA MET A 9 -15.08 -32.29 -4.31
C MET A 9 -14.72 -32.11 -5.80
N ARG A 10 -14.93 -33.14 -6.62
CA ARG A 10 -14.71 -33.12 -8.08
C ARG A 10 -15.92 -32.62 -8.86
N GLU A 11 -17.13 -32.80 -8.33
CA GLU A 11 -18.39 -32.36 -8.93
C GLU A 11 -18.77 -30.91 -8.58
N ASN A 12 -18.15 -30.30 -7.57
CA ASN A 12 -18.42 -28.93 -7.20
C ASN A 12 -17.39 -27.94 -7.82
N PRO A 13 -17.78 -26.70 -8.17
CA PRO A 13 -16.91 -25.66 -8.75
C PRO A 13 -15.84 -25.12 -7.76
N ILE A 14 -15.56 -25.84 -6.67
CA ILE A 14 -14.64 -25.51 -5.58
C ILE A 14 -13.24 -25.14 -6.08
N PRO A 15 -12.59 -25.85 -7.03
CA PRO A 15 -11.27 -25.43 -7.49
C PRO A 15 -11.30 -24.08 -8.20
N GLY A 16 -12.37 -23.77 -8.94
CA GLY A 16 -12.55 -22.46 -9.58
C GLY A 16 -12.81 -21.35 -8.55
N LEU A 17 -13.63 -21.63 -7.54
CA LEU A 17 -13.93 -20.69 -6.45
C LEU A 17 -12.70 -20.41 -5.58
N ALA A 18 -11.86 -21.42 -5.33
CA ALA A 18 -10.61 -21.29 -4.58
C ALA A 18 -9.57 -20.46 -5.34
N VAL A 19 -9.47 -20.63 -6.66
CA VAL A 19 -8.59 -19.81 -7.51
C VAL A 19 -9.10 -18.37 -7.60
N ALA A 20 -10.41 -18.19 -7.75
CA ALA A 20 -11.02 -16.85 -7.78
C ALA A 20 -10.83 -16.11 -6.44
N SER A 21 -11.03 -16.80 -5.31
CA SER A 21 -10.83 -16.21 -3.98
C SER A 21 -9.36 -15.86 -3.73
N LEU A 22 -8.43 -16.72 -4.13
CA LEU A 22 -7.00 -16.43 -4.06
C LEU A 22 -6.64 -15.20 -4.90
N ASN A 23 -7.18 -15.08 -6.12
CA ASN A 23 -6.96 -13.92 -6.98
C ASN A 23 -7.49 -12.63 -6.34
N VAL A 24 -8.67 -12.67 -5.72
CA VAL A 24 -9.25 -11.54 -4.98
C VAL A 24 -8.34 -11.14 -3.81
N VAL A 25 -7.85 -12.10 -3.03
CA VAL A 25 -6.93 -11.85 -1.91
C VAL A 25 -5.62 -11.23 -2.42
N VAL A 26 -5.04 -11.75 -3.49
CA VAL A 26 -3.81 -11.20 -4.10
C VAL A 26 -4.05 -9.78 -4.61
N ALA A 27 -5.17 -9.52 -5.28
CA ALA A 27 -5.53 -8.18 -5.73
C ALA A 27 -5.68 -7.19 -4.56
N LEU A 28 -6.36 -7.60 -3.48
CA LEU A 28 -6.47 -6.81 -2.25
C LEU A 28 -5.11 -6.53 -1.62
N CYS A 29 -4.22 -7.53 -1.56
CA CYS A 29 -2.86 -7.34 -1.06
C CYS A 29 -2.06 -6.36 -1.91
N LEU A 30 -2.11 -6.46 -3.24
CA LEU A 30 -1.41 -5.53 -4.14
C LEU A 30 -1.92 -4.09 -3.99
N VAL A 31 -3.24 -3.91 -3.90
CA VAL A 31 -3.85 -2.61 -3.64
C VAL A 31 -3.38 -2.05 -2.29
N ALA A 32 -3.44 -2.85 -1.23
CA ALA A 32 -3.00 -2.44 0.10
C ALA A 32 -1.51 -2.08 0.13
N LEU A 33 -0.64 -2.86 -0.51
CA LEU A 33 0.78 -2.57 -0.63
C LEU A 33 1.03 -1.27 -1.41
N SER A 34 0.31 -1.05 -2.51
CA SER A 34 0.40 0.19 -3.29
C SER A 34 -0.01 1.41 -2.47
N LEU A 35 -1.11 1.32 -1.74
CA LEU A 35 -1.57 2.36 -0.82
C LEU A 35 -0.53 2.63 0.27
N LEU A 36 -0.01 1.57 0.89
CA LEU A 36 0.99 1.68 1.95
C LEU A 36 2.28 2.34 1.45
N LEU A 37 2.74 1.99 0.24
CA LEU A 37 3.89 2.63 -0.40
C LEU A 37 3.62 4.12 -0.66
N GLY A 38 2.47 4.45 -1.25
CA GLY A 38 2.08 5.83 -1.54
C GLY A 38 2.00 6.69 -0.27
N ILE A 39 1.39 6.17 0.79
CA ILE A 39 1.32 6.84 2.10
C ILE A 39 2.72 7.02 2.69
N THR A 40 3.57 6.01 2.61
CA THR A 40 4.96 6.08 3.10
C THR A 40 5.74 7.17 2.38
N ILE A 41 5.64 7.24 1.05
CA ILE A 41 6.30 8.27 0.24
C ILE A 41 5.75 9.65 0.57
N ALA A 42 4.42 9.80 0.66
CA ALA A 42 3.78 11.06 1.03
C ALA A 42 4.21 11.52 2.43
N MET A 43 4.29 10.60 3.40
CA MET A 43 4.76 10.91 4.75
C MET A 43 6.23 11.31 4.75
N MET A 44 7.10 10.62 4.02
CA MET A 44 8.51 10.98 3.87
C MET A 44 8.68 12.35 3.20
N ALA A 45 7.95 12.63 2.14
CA ALA A 45 7.96 13.93 1.46
C ALA A 45 7.48 15.04 2.39
N TRP A 46 6.42 14.79 3.15
CA TRP A 46 5.90 15.74 4.12
C TRP A 46 6.89 15.96 5.28
N ALA A 47 7.51 14.90 5.80
CA ALA A 47 8.54 14.99 6.83
C ALA A 47 9.78 15.76 6.34
N HIS A 48 10.20 15.54 5.09
CA HIS A 48 11.30 16.29 4.49
C HIS A 48 10.93 17.77 4.33
N SER A 49 9.73 18.08 3.85
CA SER A 49 9.23 19.45 3.73
C SER A 49 9.12 20.14 5.10
N LEU A 50 8.67 19.44 6.14
CA LEU A 50 8.65 19.93 7.52
C LEU A 50 10.07 20.13 8.09
N SER A 51 11.01 19.25 7.76
CA SER A 51 12.41 19.36 8.15
C SER A 51 13.08 20.57 7.47
N GLU A 52 12.85 20.78 6.19
CA GLU A 52 13.30 21.97 5.45
C GLU A 52 12.58 23.25 5.89
N ARG A 53 11.32 23.14 6.33
CA ARG A 53 10.57 24.23 6.97
C ARG A 53 10.95 24.46 8.42
N ARG A 54 11.84 23.67 9.04
CA ARG A 54 12.47 24.12 10.28
C ARG A 54 13.06 25.49 9.98
N PRO A 55 12.76 26.51 10.79
CA PRO A 55 13.10 27.88 10.44
C PRO A 55 14.61 27.98 10.32
N SER A 56 15.12 27.89 9.10
CA SER A 56 16.32 28.64 8.72
C SER A 56 16.03 30.03 9.25
N PRO A 57 16.79 30.54 10.24
CA PRO A 57 16.55 31.87 10.76
C PRO A 57 16.62 32.72 9.52
N VAL A 58 15.48 33.30 9.15
CA VAL A 58 15.37 34.16 7.99
C VAL A 58 16.48 35.15 8.19
N ARG A 59 17.60 34.98 7.48
CA ARG A 59 18.59 36.01 7.30
C ARG A 59 17.81 37.01 6.46
N LEU A 60 17.02 37.83 7.14
CA LEU A 60 16.84 39.22 6.85
C LEU A 60 18.26 39.76 6.77
N LYS A 61 18.89 39.49 5.64
CA LYS A 61 20.09 40.14 5.17
C LYS A 61 19.60 41.56 5.01
N ARG A 62 19.77 42.30 6.11
CA ARG A 62 19.71 43.75 6.24
C ARG A 62 20.21 44.29 4.91
N ARG A 63 19.27 44.61 4.02
CA ARG A 63 19.54 45.37 2.83
C ARG A 63 19.75 46.76 3.38
N THR A 64 20.98 47.01 3.84
CA THR A 64 21.48 48.35 4.08
C THR A 64 21.35 49.04 2.74
N ILE A 65 20.26 49.79 2.58
CA ILE A 65 20.12 50.77 1.52
C ILE A 65 21.02 51.90 2.00
N ALA A 66 22.15 52.03 1.31
CA ALA A 66 23.07 53.15 1.45
C ALA A 66 22.41 54.44 0.97
#